data_AF-A0AAV4XUL9-F1
#
_entry.id   AF-A0AAV4XUL9-F1
#
_cell.length_a   1.000
_cell.length_b   1.000
_cell.length_c   1.000
_cell.angle_alpha   90.00
_cell.angle_beta   90.00
_cell.angle_gamma   90.00
#
_symmetry.space_group_name_H-M   'P 1'
#
loop_
_entity.id
_entity.type
_entity.pdbx_description
1 polymer ?
#
loop_
_entity_poly.entity_id
_entity_poly.type
_entity_poly.pdbx_seq_one_letter_code
_entity_poly.pdbx_strand_id
1 'polypeptide(L)'
;MSNIDKWLIFSILEPDFVSNIKIACVFGSSGNEALIVNKDDDVYALGSNCSGCLGLGDSHGSLEPRKVESLCKKGIESFAYGSGPHVLAITADGELFSWGHNGYCQLGNGGTNQGLSPGLISSNVLGRKVIEVACGSHHSIALTSEERRSRKCISVACGQTSSMAVLDNGEVYGWGYNGNGQLGIGGNANQANPYRVSNLQGVVVQREQETKTNQVLPVKIAAEIGRVVEIAASHYNHISAALTQTSKVYMWGQCRGQAVTTPAETPFHSLHDVFACFASPAVTWKPMELDVVLTNKVSDSVRLSFDEEETSDLKFNVDGKLIHVHKSILKIRCEHFRSMFQAHWGTIDITQFSYPVYRAFLKFLYTDEVDLPPEDAIGLLDLANSYCEVQLKKHCECIIKHGITVENVAMLYAAAIKYCAKR
;
A
#
# COMPACT_ATOMS: atom_id res chain seq x y z
N MET A 1 3.08 6.31 -5.42
CA MET A 1 1.69 5.87 -5.17
C MET A 1 1.71 4.52 -4.48
N SER A 2 1.21 4.44 -3.25
CA SER A 2 1.11 3.20 -2.48
C SER A 2 -0.02 2.32 -3.03
N ASN A 3 0.27 1.08 -3.37
CA ASN A 3 -0.78 0.14 -3.79
C ASN A 3 -1.46 -0.44 -2.54
N ILE A 4 -2.69 -0.01 -2.26
CA ILE A 4 -3.47 -0.47 -1.11
C ILE A 4 -3.67 -1.99 -1.10
N ASP A 5 -3.70 -2.63 -2.29
CA ASP A 5 -3.84 -4.08 -2.49
C ASP A 5 -2.71 -4.91 -1.87
N LYS A 6 -1.56 -4.28 -1.56
CA LYS A 6 -0.42 -4.97 -0.92
C LYS A 6 -0.60 -5.16 0.59
N TRP A 7 -1.58 -4.51 1.19
CA TRP A 7 -1.86 -4.59 2.62
C TRP A 7 -3.00 -5.56 2.87
N LEU A 8 -2.67 -6.71 3.45
CA LEU A 8 -3.62 -7.80 3.68
C LEU A 8 -4.84 -7.37 4.53
N ILE A 9 -4.66 -6.40 5.42
CA ILE A 9 -5.77 -5.84 6.22
C ILE A 9 -6.86 -5.17 5.36
N PHE A 10 -6.53 -4.70 4.15
CA PHE A 10 -7.50 -4.10 3.24
C PHE A 10 -8.03 -5.09 2.19
N SER A 11 -7.42 -6.27 2.03
CA SER A 11 -7.85 -7.24 1.01
C SER A 11 -9.23 -7.86 1.28
N ILE A 12 -9.72 -7.72 2.51
CA ILE A 12 -11.04 -8.20 2.95
C ILE A 12 -12.14 -7.15 2.78
N LEU A 13 -11.79 -5.92 2.37
CA LEU A 13 -12.73 -4.82 2.24
C LEU A 13 -13.38 -4.82 0.86
N GLU A 14 -14.62 -4.32 0.79
CA GLU A 14 -15.32 -4.17 -0.47
C GLU A 14 -14.58 -3.18 -1.40
N PRO A 15 -14.48 -3.48 -2.71
CA PRO A 15 -13.77 -2.62 -3.67
C PRO A 15 -14.25 -1.16 -3.66
N ASP A 16 -15.56 -0.94 -3.51
CA ASP A 16 -16.15 0.40 -3.44
C ASP A 16 -15.66 1.17 -2.21
N PHE A 17 -15.58 0.50 -1.05
CA PHE A 17 -15.03 1.10 0.16
C PHE A 17 -13.55 1.45 -0.03
N VAL A 18 -12.76 0.51 -0.56
CA VAL A 18 -11.32 0.70 -0.85
C VAL A 18 -11.11 1.89 -1.79
N SER A 19 -11.94 2.03 -2.82
CA SER A 19 -11.89 3.13 -3.77
C SER A 19 -12.18 4.51 -3.15
N ASN A 20 -12.89 4.54 -2.02
CA ASN A 20 -13.23 5.75 -1.27
C ASN A 20 -12.20 6.11 -0.20
N ILE A 21 -11.12 5.32 -0.02
CA ILE A 21 -10.09 5.64 0.96
C ILE A 21 -9.24 6.83 0.47
N LYS A 22 -9.06 7.82 1.35
CA LYS A 22 -8.20 9.00 1.16
C LYS A 22 -6.89 8.85 1.94
N ILE A 23 -6.97 8.44 3.21
CA ILE A 23 -5.81 8.23 4.09
C ILE A 23 -5.93 6.84 4.71
N ALA A 24 -4.84 6.08 4.76
CA ALA A 24 -4.80 4.81 5.47
C ALA A 24 -3.52 4.68 6.32
N CYS A 25 -3.68 4.25 7.56
CA CYS A 25 -2.59 3.97 8.49
C CYS A 25 -2.74 2.55 9.02
N VAL A 26 -1.70 1.71 8.89
CA VAL A 26 -1.67 0.34 9.40
C VAL A 26 -0.62 0.24 10.50
N PHE A 27 -1.03 -0.26 11.65
CA PHE A 27 -0.25 -0.27 12.88
C PHE A 27 -0.55 -1.52 13.71
N GLY A 28 -0.05 -1.52 14.95
CA GLY A 28 -0.16 -2.64 15.88
C GLY A 28 1.04 -3.57 15.81
N SER A 29 1.28 -4.32 16.89
CA SER A 29 2.42 -5.22 17.03
C SER A 29 2.46 -6.36 16.00
N SER A 30 1.34 -6.60 15.31
CA SER A 30 1.22 -7.60 14.24
C SER A 30 0.80 -6.98 12.89
N GLY A 31 0.73 -5.65 12.76
CA GLY A 31 0.32 -4.99 11.51
C GLY A 31 -1.13 -5.27 11.14
N ASN A 32 -1.95 -5.47 12.16
CA ASN A 32 -3.32 -5.97 12.07
C ASN A 32 -4.33 -4.98 12.65
N GLU A 33 -3.95 -3.70 12.77
CA GLU A 33 -4.81 -2.59 13.19
C GLU A 33 -4.74 -1.52 12.10
N ALA A 34 -5.86 -0.90 11.73
CA ALA A 34 -5.88 0.13 10.72
C ALA A 34 -6.83 1.27 11.07
N LEU A 35 -6.40 2.49 10.73
CA LEU A 35 -7.19 3.71 10.73
C LEU A 35 -7.29 4.22 9.29
N ILE A 36 -8.49 4.61 8.89
CA ILE A 36 -8.84 4.97 7.52
C ILE A 36 -9.59 6.29 7.55
N VAL A 37 -9.23 7.24 6.70
CA VAL A 37 -10.05 8.41 6.37
C VAL A 37 -10.54 8.22 4.95
N ASN A 38 -11.84 8.34 4.72
CA ASN A 38 -12.41 8.28 3.38
C ASN A 38 -12.44 9.68 2.72
N LYS A 39 -12.85 9.77 1.45
CA LYS A 39 -12.93 11.05 0.73
C LYS A 39 -14.02 11.98 1.27
N ASP A 40 -15.00 11.43 1.98
CA ASP A 40 -16.02 12.19 2.68
C ASP A 40 -15.55 12.74 4.04
N ASP A 41 -14.30 12.50 4.43
CA ASP A 41 -13.73 12.89 5.74
C ASP A 41 -14.35 12.15 6.94
N ASP A 42 -14.94 10.98 6.71
CA ASP A 42 -15.28 10.03 7.77
C ASP A 42 -14.07 9.17 8.13
N VAL A 43 -13.95 8.85 9.42
CA VAL A 43 -12.85 8.04 9.96
C VAL A 43 -13.36 6.66 10.35
N TYR A 44 -12.67 5.63 9.92
CA TYR A 44 -12.97 4.23 10.22
C TYR A 44 -11.77 3.56 10.86
N ALA A 45 -12.04 2.53 11.65
CA ALA A 45 -11.04 1.65 12.20
C ALA A 45 -11.43 0.18 11.99
N LEU A 46 -10.42 -0.67 11.79
CA LEU A 46 -10.59 -2.12 11.73
C LEU A 46 -9.33 -2.83 12.23
N GLY A 47 -9.48 -4.13 12.49
CA GLY A 47 -8.43 -5.00 12.96
C GLY A 47 -8.55 -5.40 14.42
N SER A 48 -7.41 -5.76 15.02
CA SER A 48 -7.30 -6.03 16.46
C SER A 48 -7.56 -4.75 17.27
N ASN A 49 -8.21 -4.89 18.42
CA ASN A 49 -8.44 -3.76 19.33
C ASN A 49 -8.19 -4.12 20.80
N CYS A 50 -7.40 -5.16 21.07
CA CYS A 50 -7.11 -5.56 22.45
C CYS A 50 -6.42 -4.45 23.27
N SER A 51 -5.74 -3.53 22.59
CA SER A 51 -5.08 -2.36 23.18
C SER A 51 -5.94 -1.10 23.22
N GLY A 52 -7.18 -1.14 22.72
CA GLY A 52 -8.08 0.03 22.65
C GLY A 52 -7.64 1.12 21.67
N CYS A 53 -6.69 0.82 20.77
CA CYS A 53 -6.08 1.81 19.89
C CYS A 53 -6.83 2.04 18.58
N LEU A 54 -7.93 1.31 18.32
CA LEU A 54 -8.84 1.65 17.21
C LEU A 54 -9.68 2.91 17.51
N GLY A 55 -9.73 3.38 18.77
CA GLY A 55 -10.43 4.62 19.12
C GLY A 55 -11.96 4.50 19.16
N LEU A 56 -12.48 3.27 19.17
CA LEU A 56 -13.91 2.97 19.04
C LEU A 56 -14.70 3.10 20.37
N GLY A 57 -14.04 3.48 21.47
CA GLY A 57 -14.66 3.51 22.81
C GLY A 57 -14.77 2.14 23.48
N ASP A 58 -14.20 1.11 22.88
CA ASP A 58 -14.14 -0.25 23.39
C ASP A 58 -12.79 -0.92 23.05
N SER A 59 -12.66 -2.20 23.42
CA SER A 59 -11.50 -3.05 23.13
C SER A 59 -11.85 -4.25 22.23
N HIS A 60 -12.94 -4.15 21.44
CA HIS A 60 -13.40 -5.21 20.56
C HIS A 60 -12.87 -4.99 19.14
N GLY A 61 -12.10 -5.97 18.64
CA GLY A 61 -11.63 -5.95 17.25
C GLY A 61 -12.76 -6.19 16.26
N SER A 62 -12.56 -5.80 15.01
CA SER A 62 -13.52 -6.00 13.91
C SER A 62 -12.79 -6.17 12.60
N LEU A 63 -13.21 -7.10 11.77
CA LEU A 63 -12.71 -7.21 10.39
C LEU A 63 -13.44 -6.25 9.44
N GLU A 64 -14.65 -5.82 9.82
CA GLU A 64 -15.42 -4.81 9.11
C GLU A 64 -15.06 -3.41 9.62
N PRO A 65 -14.93 -2.39 8.74
CA PRO A 65 -14.69 -1.01 9.15
C PRO A 65 -15.78 -0.47 10.07
N ARG A 66 -15.38 0.00 11.26
CA ARG A 66 -16.27 0.68 12.22
C ARG A 66 -15.95 2.16 12.27
N LYS A 67 -16.96 3.03 12.28
CA LYS A 67 -16.75 4.48 12.37
C LYS A 67 -16.15 4.88 13.71
N VAL A 68 -15.15 5.74 13.67
CA VAL A 68 -14.59 6.46 14.82
C VAL A 68 -15.31 7.81 14.91
N GLU A 69 -16.55 7.79 15.40
CA GLU A 69 -17.49 8.93 15.35
C GLU A 69 -16.88 10.26 15.83
N SER A 70 -16.04 10.23 16.86
CA SER A 70 -15.39 11.42 17.43
C SER A 70 -14.42 12.14 16.47
N LEU A 71 -13.94 11.46 15.42
CA LEU A 71 -12.99 12.02 14.45
C LEU A 71 -13.63 12.29 13.07
N CYS A 72 -14.85 11.82 12.83
CA CYS A 72 -15.54 12.09 11.56
C CYS A 72 -15.74 13.60 11.37
N LYS A 73 -15.53 14.07 10.14
CA LYS A 73 -15.68 15.47 9.72
C LYS A 73 -14.74 16.46 10.43
N LYS A 74 -13.65 15.97 11.02
CA LYS A 74 -12.65 16.80 11.70
C LYS A 74 -11.52 17.27 10.79
N GLY A 75 -11.50 16.88 9.52
CA GLY A 75 -10.44 17.22 8.58
C GLY A 75 -9.13 16.56 8.96
N ILE A 76 -9.13 15.24 9.21
CA ILE A 76 -7.93 14.54 9.64
C ILE A 76 -6.88 14.57 8.53
N GLU A 77 -5.69 15.06 8.86
CA GLU A 77 -4.55 15.22 7.95
C GLU A 77 -3.52 14.10 8.15
N SER A 78 -3.27 13.68 9.39
CA SER A 78 -2.25 12.66 9.66
C SER A 78 -2.49 11.91 10.97
N PHE A 79 -1.86 10.74 11.06
CA PHE A 79 -1.79 9.89 12.25
C PHE A 79 -0.34 9.53 12.58
N ALA A 80 -0.05 9.36 13.86
CA ALA A 80 1.16 8.70 14.35
C ALA A 80 0.78 7.66 15.40
N TYR A 81 1.54 6.58 15.52
CA TYR A 81 1.27 5.52 16.50
C TYR A 81 2.57 5.01 17.11
N GLY A 82 2.49 4.59 18.37
CA GLY A 82 3.63 4.12 19.16
C GLY A 82 3.51 2.67 19.60
N SER A 83 4.64 2.03 19.91
CA SER A 83 4.66 0.59 20.24
C SER A 83 4.20 0.23 21.64
N GLY A 84 4.26 1.17 22.60
CA GLY A 84 3.43 1.15 23.79
C GLY A 84 2.08 1.75 23.42
N PRO A 85 1.10 0.90 23.06
CA PRO A 85 0.15 1.17 22.01
C PRO A 85 -0.65 2.44 22.29
N HIS A 86 -0.42 3.48 21.50
CA HIS A 86 -1.15 4.75 21.53
C HIS A 86 -1.12 5.37 20.14
N VAL A 87 -2.07 6.27 19.90
CA VAL A 87 -2.24 6.95 18.60
C VAL A 87 -2.40 8.44 18.83
N LEU A 88 -1.81 9.22 17.93
CA LEU A 88 -2.04 10.65 17.76
C LEU A 88 -2.71 10.88 16.40
N ALA A 89 -3.63 11.83 16.34
CA ALA A 89 -4.18 12.33 15.08
C ALA A 89 -4.12 13.86 15.06
N ILE A 90 -3.84 14.43 13.89
CA ILE A 90 -3.87 15.88 13.67
C ILE A 90 -4.87 16.24 12.58
N THR A 91 -5.55 17.37 12.77
CA THR A 91 -6.46 17.94 11.77
C THR A 91 -5.76 18.99 10.91
N ALA A 92 -6.35 19.33 9.76
CA ALA A 92 -5.89 20.41 8.89
C ALA A 92 -5.87 21.79 9.59
N ASP A 93 -6.73 21.97 10.60
CA ASP A 93 -6.77 23.14 11.48
C ASP A 93 -5.71 23.08 12.59
N GLY A 94 -4.98 21.97 12.70
CA GLY A 94 -3.92 21.70 13.66
C GLY A 94 -4.40 21.38 15.08
N GLU A 95 -5.63 20.87 15.21
CA GLU A 95 -6.08 20.24 16.45
C GLU A 95 -5.36 18.90 16.64
N LEU A 96 -5.02 18.56 17.89
CA LEU A 96 -4.33 17.33 18.25
C LEU A 96 -5.25 16.42 19.07
N PHE A 97 -5.41 15.19 18.63
CA PHE A 97 -6.13 14.14 19.35
C PHE A 97 -5.17 13.04 19.79
N SER A 98 -5.44 12.40 20.93
CA SER A 98 -4.69 11.23 21.38
C SER A 98 -5.57 10.21 22.09
N TRP A 99 -5.21 8.92 21.98
CA TRP A 99 -5.85 7.81 22.70
C TRP A 99 -4.93 6.58 22.76
N GLY A 100 -5.35 5.57 23.52
CA GLY A 100 -4.63 4.33 23.80
C GLY A 100 -4.04 4.27 25.20
N HIS A 101 -2.97 3.49 25.35
CA HIS A 101 -2.23 3.32 26.59
C HIS A 101 -1.66 4.66 27.07
N ASN A 102 -1.71 4.92 28.38
CA ASN A 102 -1.25 6.19 28.96
C ASN A 102 -0.46 6.03 30.28
N GLY A 103 0.03 4.82 30.59
CA GLY A 103 0.75 4.57 31.85
C GLY A 103 2.03 5.42 32.04
N TYR A 104 2.54 6.02 30.97
CA TYR A 104 3.72 6.90 30.98
C TYR A 104 3.38 8.35 30.57
N CYS A 105 2.12 8.74 30.63
CA CYS A 105 1.62 10.06 30.21
C CYS A 105 1.79 10.35 28.71
N GLN A 106 1.97 9.32 27.86
CA GLN A 106 2.24 9.52 26.44
C GLN A 106 1.10 10.20 25.66
N LEU A 107 -0.12 10.22 26.21
CA LEU A 107 -1.25 10.94 25.60
C LEU A 107 -1.17 12.46 25.81
N GLY A 108 -0.38 12.94 26.77
CA GLY A 108 -0.26 14.37 27.03
C GLY A 108 -1.57 15.03 27.48
N ASN A 109 -2.51 14.27 28.06
CA ASN A 109 -3.82 14.74 28.53
C ASN A 109 -3.82 15.22 30.00
N GLY A 110 -2.64 15.33 30.62
CA GLY A 110 -2.50 15.75 32.02
C GLY A 110 -2.76 14.64 33.05
N GLY A 111 -2.94 13.39 32.63
CA GLY A 111 -3.07 12.22 33.51
C GLY A 111 -2.39 10.97 32.95
N THR A 112 -2.56 9.86 33.67
CA THR A 112 -2.00 8.53 33.33
C THR A 112 -3.07 7.51 32.93
N ASN A 113 -4.34 7.93 32.91
CA ASN A 113 -5.45 7.05 32.54
C ASN A 113 -5.45 6.81 31.04
N GLN A 114 -5.55 5.56 30.64
CA GLN A 114 -5.70 5.16 29.24
C GLN A 114 -7.03 5.68 28.67
N GLY A 115 -7.07 5.92 27.36
CA GLY A 115 -8.27 6.37 26.64
C GLY A 115 -8.63 5.39 25.54
N LEU A 116 -9.89 4.94 25.48
CA LEU A 116 -10.38 4.07 24.40
C LEU A 116 -11.00 4.86 23.24
N SER A 117 -11.12 6.18 23.40
CA SER A 117 -11.65 7.09 22.39
C SER A 117 -10.71 8.28 22.21
N PRO A 118 -10.60 8.84 20.99
CA PRO A 118 -9.84 10.04 20.71
C PRO A 118 -10.22 11.21 21.63
N GLY A 119 -9.25 11.70 22.40
CA GLY A 119 -9.39 12.88 23.26
C GLY A 119 -8.65 14.07 22.69
N LEU A 120 -9.33 15.22 22.58
CA LEU A 120 -8.71 16.49 22.18
C LEU A 120 -7.69 16.97 23.22
N ILE A 121 -6.49 17.29 22.77
CA ILE A 121 -5.41 17.83 23.60
C ILE A 121 -5.37 19.35 23.42
N SER A 122 -5.91 20.08 24.40
CA SER A 122 -6.02 21.55 24.33
C SER A 122 -5.06 22.28 25.27
N SER A 123 -4.72 21.69 26.43
CA SER A 123 -3.95 22.38 27.47
C SER A 123 -2.48 22.60 27.09
N ASN A 124 -1.83 21.60 26.50
CA ASN A 124 -0.39 21.61 26.22
C ASN A 124 -0.01 22.30 24.91
N VAL A 125 -0.97 22.51 24.01
CA VAL A 125 -0.78 23.14 22.69
C VAL A 125 -1.68 24.35 22.49
N LEU A 126 -2.21 24.93 23.58
CA LEU A 126 -3.16 26.03 23.53
C LEU A 126 -2.63 27.22 22.71
N GLY A 127 -3.42 27.65 21.72
CA GLY A 127 -3.08 28.78 20.86
C GLY A 127 -1.97 28.48 19.85
N ARG A 128 -1.61 27.21 19.63
CA ARG A 128 -0.62 26.78 18.64
C ARG A 128 -1.24 25.79 17.68
N LYS A 129 -0.94 25.94 16.38
CA LYS A 129 -1.33 24.98 15.36
C LYS A 129 -0.32 23.83 15.32
N VAL A 130 -0.75 22.60 15.58
CA VAL A 130 0.10 21.41 15.41
C VAL A 130 0.19 21.07 13.92
N ILE A 131 1.40 20.80 13.43
CA ILE A 131 1.68 20.56 12.00
C ILE A 131 2.33 19.19 11.73
N GLU A 132 2.86 18.53 12.76
CA GLU A 132 3.47 17.20 12.63
C GLU A 132 3.44 16.49 13.98
N VAL A 133 3.27 15.16 13.97
CA VAL A 133 3.28 14.32 15.17
C VAL A 133 4.13 13.07 14.93
N ALA A 134 4.77 12.59 15.99
CA ALA A 134 5.54 11.35 15.99
C ALA A 134 5.42 10.61 17.34
N CYS A 135 5.43 9.29 17.29
CA CYS A 135 5.28 8.43 18.47
C CYS A 135 6.46 7.45 18.59
N GLY A 136 7.00 7.33 19.79
CA GLY A 136 7.93 6.24 20.15
C GLY A 136 7.20 5.12 20.87
N SER A 137 7.88 4.36 21.75
CA SER A 137 7.18 3.35 22.55
C SER A 137 6.22 3.98 23.54
N HIS A 138 6.71 4.89 24.38
CA HIS A 138 5.94 5.45 25.50
C HIS A 138 6.05 6.97 25.56
N HIS A 139 6.31 7.61 24.41
CA HIS A 139 6.41 9.06 24.31
C HIS A 139 5.87 9.56 22.98
N SER A 140 5.47 10.83 22.99
CA SER A 140 4.86 11.55 21.88
C SER A 140 5.61 12.85 21.63
N ILE A 141 5.70 13.27 20.37
CA ILE A 141 6.19 14.58 19.96
C ILE A 141 5.13 15.23 19.08
N ALA A 142 4.84 16.49 19.35
CA ALA A 142 4.03 17.36 18.49
C ALA A 142 4.87 18.57 18.10
N LEU A 143 4.97 18.83 16.80
CA LEU A 143 5.59 20.03 16.23
C LEU A 143 4.50 21.07 15.97
N THR A 144 4.70 22.29 16.47
CA THR A 144 3.77 23.41 16.25
C THR A 144 4.33 24.40 15.24
N SER A 145 3.45 25.05 14.47
CA SER A 145 3.84 26.17 13.61
C SER A 145 4.24 27.37 14.47
N GLU A 146 5.45 27.90 14.26
CA GLU A 146 5.93 29.10 14.95
C GLU A 146 6.34 30.15 13.91
N GLU A 147 5.68 31.31 13.91
CA GLU A 147 5.90 32.33 12.88
C GLU A 147 7.19 33.14 13.08
N ARG A 148 7.66 33.32 14.34
CA ARG A 148 8.65 34.35 14.71
C ARG A 148 9.97 33.83 15.30
N ARG A 149 10.48 32.68 14.87
CA ARG A 149 11.81 32.17 15.28
C ARG A 149 12.82 32.24 14.13
N SER A 150 14.07 32.57 14.48
CA SER A 150 15.23 32.61 13.57
C SER A 150 15.71 31.23 13.13
N ARG A 151 15.26 30.17 13.82
CA ARG A 151 15.51 28.76 13.51
C ARG A 151 14.22 27.99 13.71
N LYS A 152 13.70 27.37 12.66
CA LYS A 152 12.43 26.64 12.69
C LYS A 152 12.69 25.14 12.63
N CYS A 153 12.05 24.38 13.50
CA CYS A 153 11.99 22.93 13.34
C CYS A 153 10.98 22.62 12.23
N ILE A 154 11.39 21.79 11.27
CA ILE A 154 10.61 21.48 10.06
C ILE A 154 10.12 20.03 10.01
N SER A 155 10.68 19.15 10.87
CA SER A 155 10.24 17.77 10.99
C SER A 155 10.74 17.14 12.30
N VAL A 156 9.97 16.18 12.80
CA VAL A 156 10.25 15.42 14.03
C VAL A 156 10.07 13.93 13.79
N ALA A 157 10.87 13.11 14.48
CA ALA A 157 10.74 11.67 14.41
C ALA A 157 11.02 11.03 15.77
N CYS A 158 10.40 9.87 16.01
CA CYS A 158 10.60 9.08 17.20
C CYS A 158 11.17 7.70 16.84
N GLY A 159 12.24 7.32 17.54
CA GLY A 159 12.62 5.92 17.70
C GLY A 159 11.91 5.32 18.91
N GLN A 160 12.31 4.11 19.31
CA GLN A 160 11.68 3.40 20.43
C GLN A 160 11.72 4.22 21.74
N THR A 161 12.89 4.75 22.09
CA THR A 161 13.16 5.52 23.32
C THR A 161 14.03 6.75 23.04
N SER A 162 14.03 7.19 21.78
CA SER A 162 14.81 8.30 21.25
C SER A 162 13.94 9.20 20.39
N SER A 163 14.41 10.41 20.18
CA SER A 163 13.72 11.46 19.45
C SER A 163 14.71 12.22 18.58
N MET A 164 14.24 12.69 17.44
CA MET A 164 15.02 13.50 16.51
C MET A 164 14.20 14.69 16.01
N ALA A 165 14.89 15.78 15.71
CA ALA A 165 14.31 16.96 15.10
C ALA A 165 15.26 17.51 14.02
N VAL A 166 14.68 17.96 12.91
CA VAL A 166 15.39 18.63 11.82
C VAL A 166 14.97 20.10 11.79
N LEU A 167 15.94 20.99 11.62
CA LEU A 167 15.73 22.43 11.46
C LEU A 167 15.76 22.84 9.99
N ASP A 168 15.18 23.99 9.68
CA ASP A 168 15.16 24.64 8.36
C ASP A 168 16.55 24.89 7.76
N ASN A 169 17.55 25.10 8.61
CA ASN A 169 18.94 25.25 8.23
C ASN A 169 19.69 23.91 8.01
N GLY A 170 18.97 22.77 8.08
CA GLY A 170 19.52 21.42 7.92
C GLY A 170 20.20 20.85 9.17
N GLU A 171 20.19 21.56 10.30
CA GLU A 171 20.73 20.99 11.54
C GLU A 171 19.82 19.89 12.10
N VAL A 172 20.45 18.81 12.57
CA VAL A 172 19.76 17.67 13.18
C VAL A 172 20.11 17.61 14.66
N TYR A 173 19.07 17.41 15.49
CA TYR A 173 19.18 17.23 16.92
C TYR A 173 18.60 15.87 17.30
N GLY A 174 19.27 15.15 18.20
CA GLY A 174 18.83 13.88 18.73
C GLY A 174 18.87 13.87 20.26
N TRP A 175 17.89 13.22 20.90
CA TRP A 175 17.87 13.00 22.33
C TRP A 175 17.21 11.67 22.71
N GLY A 176 17.39 11.24 23.95
CA GLY A 176 16.92 9.98 24.51
C GLY A 176 18.01 8.92 24.61
N TYR A 177 17.59 7.66 24.52
CA TYR A 177 18.48 6.51 24.60
C TYR A 177 19.43 6.48 23.39
N ASN A 178 20.70 6.18 23.67
CA ASN A 178 21.78 6.13 22.69
C ASN A 178 22.70 4.92 22.91
N GLY A 179 22.30 3.91 23.68
CA GLY A 179 23.17 2.76 23.99
C GLY A 179 23.66 2.01 22.75
N ASN A 180 22.96 2.13 21.61
CA ASN A 180 23.33 1.54 20.32
C ASN A 180 23.90 2.57 19.33
N GLY A 181 24.12 3.82 19.74
CA GLY A 181 24.58 4.89 18.84
C GLY A 181 23.47 5.49 17.96
N GLN A 182 22.20 5.21 18.24
CA GLN A 182 21.06 5.63 17.41
C GLN A 182 20.91 7.14 17.26
N LEU A 183 21.54 7.95 18.11
CA LEU A 183 21.53 9.41 17.99
C LEU A 183 22.57 9.94 16.97
N GLY A 184 23.52 9.11 16.54
CA GLY A 184 24.52 9.48 15.53
C GLY A 184 25.60 10.48 16.00
N ILE A 185 25.73 10.71 17.31
CA ILE A 185 26.57 11.76 17.89
C ILE A 185 28.06 11.39 18.07
N GLY A 186 28.51 10.27 17.49
CA GLY A 186 29.90 9.82 17.62
C GLY A 186 30.23 9.12 18.96
N GLY A 187 29.21 8.62 19.65
CA GLY A 187 29.35 7.82 20.87
C GLY A 187 28.01 7.23 21.31
N ASN A 188 28.00 6.49 22.42
CA ASN A 188 26.83 5.73 22.92
C ASN A 188 26.21 6.35 24.19
N ALA A 189 26.63 7.56 24.56
CA ALA A 189 26.10 8.24 25.73
C ALA A 189 24.68 8.75 25.45
N ASN A 190 23.72 8.38 26.33
CA ASN A 190 22.36 8.88 26.29
C ASN A 190 22.34 10.42 26.39
N GLN A 191 21.37 11.05 25.75
CA GLN A 191 21.23 12.51 25.77
C GLN A 191 19.87 12.87 26.37
N ALA A 192 19.85 13.38 27.59
CA ALA A 192 18.59 13.80 28.22
C ALA A 192 17.96 15.04 27.54
N ASN A 193 18.78 15.82 26.83
CA ASN A 193 18.37 17.04 26.14
C ASN A 193 18.73 16.96 24.65
N PRO A 194 18.07 17.72 23.77
CA PRO A 194 18.43 17.81 22.35
C PRO A 194 19.91 18.09 22.15
N TYR A 195 20.62 17.11 21.58
CA TYR A 195 22.05 17.21 21.30
C TYR A 195 22.26 17.31 19.78
N ARG A 196 23.06 18.29 19.35
CA ARG A 196 23.34 18.51 17.94
C ARG A 196 24.17 17.37 17.39
N VAL A 197 23.68 16.74 16.32
CA VAL A 197 24.39 15.65 15.63
C VAL A 197 25.44 16.27 14.72
N SER A 198 26.60 16.61 15.28
CA SER A 198 27.70 17.30 14.57
C SER A 198 28.22 16.53 13.35
N ASN A 199 28.12 15.19 13.36
CA ASN A 199 28.51 14.33 12.24
C ASN A 199 27.63 14.50 10.99
N LEU A 200 26.48 15.16 11.10
CA LEU A 200 25.58 15.46 9.97
C LEU A 200 25.73 16.88 9.43
N GLN A 201 26.74 17.65 9.87
CA GLN A 201 27.00 18.98 9.31
C GLN A 201 27.30 18.91 7.81
N GLY A 202 26.47 19.57 7.00
CA GLY A 202 26.57 19.60 5.54
C GLY A 202 25.66 18.61 4.80
N VAL A 203 24.86 17.81 5.52
CA VAL A 203 23.85 16.92 4.95
C VAL A 203 22.47 17.61 5.07
N VAL A 204 21.88 18.02 3.95
CA VAL A 204 20.57 18.68 3.91
C VAL A 204 19.47 17.62 3.78
N VAL A 205 18.57 17.54 4.75
CA VAL A 205 17.30 16.77 4.66
C VAL A 205 16.20 17.76 4.26
N GLN A 206 15.74 17.71 3.01
CA GLN A 206 14.65 18.56 2.52
C GLN A 206 13.35 17.75 2.45
N ARG A 207 12.26 18.32 2.97
CA ARG A 207 10.88 17.91 2.67
C ARG A 207 10.53 18.52 1.31
N GLU A 208 10.20 17.71 0.31
CA GLU A 208 9.74 18.22 -0.99
C GLU A 208 8.44 19.01 -0.80
N GLN A 209 8.51 20.33 -1.00
CA GLN A 209 7.38 21.13 -1.43
C GLN A 209 7.65 21.53 -2.88
N GLU A 210 6.66 21.33 -3.75
CA GLU A 210 6.73 21.74 -5.14
C GLU A 210 7.09 23.22 -5.24
N THR A 211 8.30 23.54 -5.73
CA THR A 211 8.56 24.82 -6.39
C THR A 211 9.75 24.71 -7.33
N LYS A 212 9.53 25.20 -8.55
CA LYS A 212 10.53 25.35 -9.61
C LYS A 212 11.63 26.31 -9.16
N THR A 213 12.85 25.83 -8.95
CA THR A 213 14.12 26.27 -9.58
C THR A 213 15.34 25.80 -8.78
N ASN A 214 16.38 25.50 -9.53
CA ASN A 214 17.59 24.75 -9.18
C ASN A 214 18.53 25.40 -8.16
N GLN A 215 19.08 24.53 -7.30
CA GLN A 215 20.49 24.37 -6.86
C GLN A 215 20.74 24.51 -5.35
N VAL A 216 21.01 23.36 -4.70
CA VAL A 216 22.16 23.19 -3.77
C VAL A 216 22.65 21.73 -3.87
N LEU A 217 23.98 21.55 -3.90
CA LEU A 217 24.69 20.28 -4.07
C LEU A 217 24.71 19.45 -2.75
N PRO A 218 24.34 18.17 -2.76
CA PRO A 218 24.44 17.28 -1.61
C PRO A 218 25.85 16.68 -1.47
N VAL A 219 26.30 16.51 -0.22
CA VAL A 219 27.55 15.82 0.14
C VAL A 219 27.38 14.30 0.03
N LYS A 220 28.41 13.64 -0.52
CA LYS A 220 28.41 12.26 -1.01
C LYS A 220 28.54 11.26 0.16
N ILE A 221 27.48 10.51 0.46
CA ILE A 221 27.54 9.29 1.28
C ILE A 221 27.08 8.13 0.38
N ALA A 222 28.02 7.25 0.04
CA ALA A 222 27.95 6.21 -1.00
C ALA A 222 27.86 6.77 -2.43
N ALA A 223 28.89 6.49 -3.25
CA ALA A 223 29.05 7.07 -4.57
C ALA A 223 28.06 6.55 -5.63
N GLU A 224 27.19 5.60 -5.31
CA GLU A 224 26.50 4.78 -6.32
C GLU A 224 24.96 4.85 -6.30
N ILE A 225 24.31 5.43 -5.28
CA ILE A 225 22.84 5.39 -5.14
C ILE A 225 22.10 6.67 -5.57
N GLY A 226 22.80 7.76 -5.88
CA GLY A 226 22.19 9.03 -6.32
C GLY A 226 21.58 9.89 -5.19
N ARG A 227 20.80 10.93 -5.55
CA ARG A 227 20.16 11.84 -4.58
C ARG A 227 18.95 11.17 -3.94
N VAL A 228 18.91 11.09 -2.62
CA VAL A 228 17.73 10.62 -1.85
C VAL A 228 16.72 11.75 -1.72
N VAL A 229 15.46 11.44 -2.01
CA VAL A 229 14.30 12.35 -1.95
C VAL A 229 13.45 12.07 -0.71
N GLU A 230 13.38 10.81 -0.27
CA GLU A 230 12.58 10.41 0.88
C GLU A 230 13.30 9.33 1.70
N ILE A 231 13.12 9.36 3.02
CA ILE A 231 13.67 8.37 3.95
C ILE A 231 12.59 7.92 4.94
N ALA A 232 12.62 6.64 5.29
CA ALA A 232 11.69 6.04 6.22
C ALA A 232 12.40 5.04 7.13
N ALA A 233 11.97 4.96 8.38
CA ALA A 233 12.43 3.97 9.34
C ALA A 233 11.22 3.44 10.13
N SER A 234 11.22 2.13 10.41
CA SER A 234 10.20 1.51 11.26
C SER A 234 10.66 1.49 12.73
N HIS A 235 9.78 1.82 13.66
CA HIS A 235 10.05 1.73 15.10
C HIS A 235 9.74 0.34 15.69
N TYR A 236 9.07 -0.52 14.92
CA TYR A 236 8.89 -1.93 15.26
C TYR A 236 10.03 -2.81 14.73
N ASN A 237 10.66 -2.39 13.63
CA ASN A 237 11.66 -3.19 12.92
C ASN A 237 12.88 -2.35 12.62
N HIS A 238 14.09 -2.90 12.81
CA HIS A 238 15.35 -2.24 12.48
C HIS A 238 15.59 -2.14 10.95
N ILE A 239 14.56 -1.78 10.18
CA ILE A 239 14.59 -1.60 8.72
C ILE A 239 14.47 -0.12 8.42
N SER A 240 15.32 0.34 7.51
CA SER A 240 15.30 1.68 6.93
C SER A 240 15.22 1.57 5.41
N ALA A 241 14.59 2.57 4.80
CA ALA A 241 14.42 2.61 3.36
C ALA A 241 14.57 4.04 2.85
N ALA A 242 15.04 4.19 1.60
CA ALA A 242 15.18 5.48 0.94
C ALA A 242 14.70 5.43 -0.51
N LEU A 243 14.01 6.47 -0.93
CA LEU A 243 13.60 6.70 -2.33
C LEU A 243 14.54 7.74 -2.91
N THR A 244 15.00 7.50 -4.12
CA THR A 244 15.91 8.41 -4.84
C THR A 244 15.18 9.23 -5.89
N GLN A 245 15.82 10.32 -6.33
CA GLN A 245 15.35 11.20 -7.41
C GLN A 245 15.08 10.44 -8.71
N THR A 246 15.77 9.31 -8.93
CA THR A 246 15.58 8.44 -10.10
C THR A 246 14.47 7.40 -9.88
N SER A 247 13.61 7.57 -8.87
CA SER A 247 12.51 6.67 -8.51
C SER A 247 12.94 5.25 -8.14
N LYS A 248 14.20 5.07 -7.72
CA LYS A 248 14.70 3.80 -7.19
C LYS A 248 14.53 3.77 -5.68
N VAL A 249 14.03 2.65 -5.17
CA VAL A 249 13.85 2.42 -3.74
C VAL A 249 14.93 1.49 -3.23
N TYR A 250 15.60 1.89 -2.16
CA TYR A 250 16.62 1.12 -1.47
C TYR A 250 16.15 0.75 -0.06
N MET A 251 16.61 -0.39 0.43
CA MET A 251 16.34 -0.84 1.80
C MET A 251 17.61 -1.40 2.47
N TRP A 252 17.72 -1.20 3.78
CA TRP A 252 18.79 -1.76 4.62
C TRP A 252 18.31 -1.95 6.06
N GLY A 253 19.10 -2.64 6.87
CA GLY A 253 18.73 -3.06 8.22
C GLY A 253 18.31 -4.53 8.29
N GLN A 254 17.48 -4.90 9.25
CA GLN A 254 17.09 -6.30 9.50
C GLN A 254 15.96 -6.77 8.57
N CYS A 255 16.32 -7.33 7.42
CA CYS A 255 15.41 -7.67 6.33
C CYS A 255 15.21 -9.20 6.28
N ARG A 256 13.99 -9.70 6.54
CA ARG A 256 13.68 -11.15 6.57
C ARG A 256 14.64 -11.99 7.44
N GLY A 257 15.05 -11.42 8.57
CA GLY A 257 15.98 -12.08 9.51
C GLY A 257 17.47 -11.95 9.15
N GLN A 258 17.81 -11.23 8.07
CA GLN A 258 19.19 -10.95 7.68
C GLN A 258 19.56 -9.48 7.86
N ALA A 259 20.75 -9.21 8.39
CA ALA A 259 21.29 -7.87 8.52
C ALA A 259 21.87 -7.41 7.18
N VAL A 260 21.12 -6.56 6.47
CA VAL A 260 21.54 -5.91 5.24
C VAL A 260 22.22 -4.60 5.63
N THR A 261 23.55 -4.56 5.60
CA THR A 261 24.34 -3.40 6.06
C THR A 261 24.58 -2.33 4.99
N THR A 262 24.28 -2.64 3.73
CA THR A 262 24.40 -1.72 2.58
C THR A 262 23.05 -1.57 1.88
N PRO A 263 22.62 -0.36 1.50
CA PRO A 263 21.35 -0.14 0.80
C PRO A 263 21.22 -1.03 -0.43
N ALA A 264 20.29 -1.97 -0.39
CA ALA A 264 19.98 -2.88 -1.49
C ALA A 264 18.84 -2.28 -2.33
N GLU A 265 19.03 -2.18 -3.64
CA GLU A 265 17.98 -1.74 -4.55
C GLU A 265 16.83 -2.75 -4.56
N THR A 266 15.61 -2.26 -4.45
CA THR A 266 14.38 -3.05 -4.44
C THR A 266 13.63 -2.88 -5.75
N PRO A 267 12.79 -3.84 -6.15
CA PRO A 267 11.91 -3.68 -7.30
C PRO A 267 10.72 -2.74 -7.03
N PHE A 268 10.67 -2.08 -5.87
CA PHE A 268 9.54 -1.22 -5.50
C PHE A 268 9.72 0.21 -5.98
N HIS A 269 8.59 0.92 -6.08
CA HIS A 269 8.53 2.33 -6.49
C HIS A 269 8.02 3.25 -5.37
N SER A 270 7.77 2.71 -4.18
CA SER A 270 7.29 3.42 -2.99
C SER A 270 7.94 2.88 -1.73
N LEU A 271 8.24 3.75 -0.76
CA LEU A 271 8.74 3.33 0.55
C LEU A 271 7.72 2.51 1.33
N HIS A 272 6.42 2.76 1.15
CA HIS A 272 5.37 1.97 1.79
C HIS A 272 5.44 0.48 1.41
N ASP A 273 5.81 0.18 0.16
CA ASP A 273 5.93 -1.20 -0.33
C ASP A 273 7.07 -1.96 0.36
N VAL A 274 8.16 -1.26 0.72
CA VAL A 274 9.27 -1.85 1.48
C VAL A 274 8.76 -2.33 2.83
N PHE A 275 8.02 -1.48 3.55
CA PHE A 275 7.54 -1.85 4.88
C PHE A 275 6.39 -2.87 4.83
N ALA A 276 5.54 -2.83 3.79
CA ALA A 276 4.51 -3.84 3.57
C ALA A 276 5.10 -5.24 3.35
N CYS A 277 6.21 -5.34 2.61
CA CYS A 277 6.77 -6.64 2.20
C CYS A 277 7.89 -7.18 3.09
N PHE A 278 8.61 -6.30 3.81
CA PHE A 278 9.84 -6.67 4.52
C PHE A 278 9.82 -6.38 6.02
N ALA A 279 8.90 -5.54 6.50
CA ALA A 279 8.75 -5.29 7.93
C ALA A 279 7.89 -6.38 8.59
N SER A 280 8.26 -6.80 9.81
CA SER A 280 7.57 -7.79 10.62
C SER A 280 7.34 -7.26 12.04
N PRO A 281 6.26 -6.51 12.31
CA PRO A 281 5.04 -6.43 11.51
C PRO A 281 5.11 -5.46 10.33
N ALA A 282 4.28 -5.70 9.30
CA ALA A 282 4.05 -4.77 8.20
C ALA A 282 3.23 -3.58 8.70
N VAL A 283 3.87 -2.43 8.87
CA VAL A 283 3.27 -1.21 9.44
C VAL A 283 3.67 0.02 8.63
N THR A 284 2.80 1.02 8.53
CA THR A 284 3.04 2.24 7.76
C THR A 284 3.90 3.23 8.56
N TRP A 285 5.05 3.67 8.06
CA TRP A 285 5.90 4.63 8.78
C TRP A 285 5.34 6.08 8.83
N LYS A 286 4.45 6.40 7.89
CA LYS A 286 3.56 7.58 7.86
C LYS A 286 2.23 7.16 7.22
N PRO A 287 1.12 7.90 7.43
CA PRO A 287 -0.13 7.59 6.73
C PRO A 287 0.05 7.57 5.21
N MET A 288 -0.61 6.62 4.54
CA MET A 288 -0.67 6.52 3.09
C MET A 288 -1.74 7.46 2.58
N GLU A 289 -1.35 8.45 1.78
CA GLU A 289 -2.28 9.26 1.00
C GLU A 289 -2.56 8.57 -0.32
N LEU A 290 -3.85 8.33 -0.57
CA LEU A 290 -4.34 7.68 -1.77
C LEU A 290 -4.98 8.74 -2.66
N ASP A 291 -4.16 9.38 -3.49
CA ASP A 291 -4.67 10.16 -4.61
C ASP A 291 -5.26 9.20 -5.63
N VAL A 292 -6.59 9.14 -5.67
CA VAL A 292 -7.32 8.51 -6.76
C VAL A 292 -7.29 9.48 -7.95
N VAL A 293 -6.09 9.67 -8.51
CA VAL A 293 -6.05 9.72 -9.97
C VAL A 293 -6.41 8.30 -10.36
N LEU A 294 -7.56 8.12 -11.00
CA LEU A 294 -7.87 6.94 -11.80
C LEU A 294 -6.80 6.81 -12.88
N THR A 295 -5.57 6.46 -12.51
CA THR A 295 -4.70 5.75 -13.42
C THR A 295 -5.30 4.36 -13.49
N ASN A 296 -6.40 4.22 -14.24
CA ASN A 296 -6.78 2.92 -14.77
C ASN A 296 -5.48 2.41 -15.38
N LYS A 297 -4.88 1.38 -14.78
CA LYS A 297 -3.67 0.81 -15.35
C LYS A 297 -4.01 0.49 -16.79
N VAL A 298 -3.03 0.51 -17.68
CA VAL A 298 -3.28 0.13 -19.08
C VAL A 298 -3.99 -1.24 -19.13
N SER A 299 -3.66 -2.15 -18.20
CA SER A 299 -4.35 -3.43 -18.01
C SER A 299 -5.84 -3.30 -17.69
N ASP A 300 -6.24 -2.38 -16.81
CA ASP A 300 -7.64 -2.18 -16.41
C ASP A 300 -8.44 -1.59 -17.57
N SER A 301 -7.85 -0.63 -18.28
CA SER A 301 -8.45 -0.03 -19.47
C SER A 301 -8.64 -1.06 -20.60
N VAL A 302 -7.65 -1.92 -20.81
CA VAL A 302 -7.75 -3.03 -21.77
C VAL A 302 -8.84 -4.01 -21.35
N ARG A 303 -8.87 -4.43 -20.08
CA ARG A 303 -9.89 -5.34 -19.55
C ARG A 303 -11.31 -4.79 -19.74
N LEU A 304 -11.53 -3.51 -19.47
CA LEU A 304 -12.83 -2.85 -19.64
C LEU A 304 -13.24 -2.70 -21.11
N SER A 305 -12.29 -2.67 -22.05
CA SER A 305 -12.58 -2.56 -23.48
C SER A 305 -13.09 -3.85 -24.14
N PHE A 306 -13.19 -4.96 -23.41
CA PHE A 306 -13.67 -6.23 -23.97
C PHE A 306 -15.17 -6.19 -24.26
N ASP A 307 -15.57 -6.58 -25.48
CA ASP A 307 -16.98 -6.62 -25.93
C ASP A 307 -17.64 -5.23 -26.08
N GLU A 308 -16.82 -4.18 -26.23
CA GLU A 308 -17.26 -2.79 -26.47
C GLU A 308 -17.38 -2.47 -27.96
N GLU A 309 -18.57 -2.05 -28.39
CA GLU A 309 -18.82 -1.78 -29.82
C GLU A 309 -18.09 -0.53 -30.32
N GLU A 310 -17.99 0.53 -29.51
CA GLU A 310 -17.45 1.83 -29.91
C GLU A 310 -15.95 1.79 -30.24
N THR A 311 -15.19 0.94 -29.55
CA THR A 311 -13.72 0.89 -29.65
C THR A 311 -13.21 -0.26 -30.52
N SER A 312 -14.04 -1.28 -30.74
CA SER A 312 -13.67 -2.48 -31.48
C SER A 312 -13.42 -2.25 -32.98
N ASP A 313 -12.47 -3.01 -33.55
CA ASP A 313 -12.14 -3.01 -34.98
C ASP A 313 -12.39 -4.37 -35.65
N LEU A 314 -12.94 -5.33 -34.90
CA LEU A 314 -13.27 -6.69 -35.33
C LEU A 314 -14.47 -7.25 -34.56
N LYS A 315 -15.28 -8.05 -35.25
CA LYS A 315 -16.45 -8.72 -34.66
C LYS A 315 -16.41 -10.21 -35.00
N PHE A 316 -16.63 -11.07 -34.01
CA PHE A 316 -16.88 -12.49 -34.20
C PHE A 316 -18.37 -12.78 -34.06
N ASN A 317 -18.93 -13.57 -34.97
CA ASN A 317 -20.29 -14.07 -34.87
C ASN A 317 -20.25 -15.55 -34.44
N VAL A 318 -20.79 -15.85 -33.26
CA VAL A 318 -20.84 -17.20 -32.69
C VAL A 318 -22.27 -17.48 -32.27
N ASP A 319 -22.88 -18.51 -32.86
CA ASP A 319 -24.29 -18.86 -32.64
C ASP A 319 -25.27 -17.69 -32.86
N GLY A 320 -24.98 -16.79 -33.81
CA GLY A 320 -25.79 -15.61 -34.12
C GLY A 320 -25.60 -14.43 -33.15
N LYS A 321 -24.68 -14.53 -32.21
CA LYS A 321 -24.31 -13.45 -31.27
C LYS A 321 -22.97 -12.85 -31.67
N LEU A 322 -22.91 -11.51 -31.67
CA LEU A 322 -21.71 -10.76 -32.00
C LEU A 322 -20.86 -10.51 -30.74
N ILE A 323 -19.55 -10.68 -30.86
CA ILE A 323 -18.55 -10.35 -29.84
C ILE A 323 -17.59 -9.32 -30.43
N HIS A 324 -17.46 -8.18 -29.76
CA HIS A 324 -16.67 -7.04 -30.23
C HIS A 324 -15.25 -7.06 -29.64
N VAL A 325 -14.22 -7.00 -30.49
CA VAL A 325 -12.83 -7.14 -30.08
C VAL A 325 -11.86 -6.31 -30.92
N HIS A 326 -10.64 -6.16 -30.41
CA HIS A 326 -9.52 -5.45 -31.01
C HIS A 326 -8.48 -6.40 -31.61
N LYS A 327 -8.18 -6.25 -32.90
CA LYS A 327 -7.17 -7.04 -33.64
C LYS A 327 -5.78 -6.96 -33.00
N SER A 328 -5.40 -5.79 -32.51
CA SER A 328 -4.09 -5.54 -31.89
C SER A 328 -3.85 -6.44 -30.68
N ILE A 329 -4.82 -6.51 -29.77
CA ILE A 329 -4.75 -7.34 -28.55
C ILE A 329 -4.66 -8.81 -28.93
N LEU A 330 -5.52 -9.28 -29.85
CA LEU A 330 -5.49 -10.67 -30.32
C LEU A 330 -4.14 -11.05 -30.95
N LYS A 331 -3.57 -10.18 -31.81
CA LYS A 331 -2.25 -10.39 -32.42
C LYS A 331 -1.12 -10.41 -31.40
N ILE A 332 -1.20 -9.62 -30.33
CA ILE A 332 -0.18 -9.60 -29.28
C ILE A 332 -0.25 -10.87 -28.44
N ARG A 333 -1.46 -11.34 -28.15
CA ARG A 333 -1.71 -12.36 -27.13
C ARG A 333 -1.86 -13.78 -27.67
N CYS A 334 -2.14 -13.96 -28.96
CA CYS A 334 -2.37 -15.26 -29.56
C CYS A 334 -1.63 -15.42 -30.90
N GLU A 335 -0.78 -16.45 -31.01
CA GLU A 335 0.02 -16.71 -32.20
C GLU A 335 -0.84 -17.11 -33.40
N HIS A 336 -1.95 -17.83 -33.15
CA HIS A 336 -2.91 -18.19 -34.18
C HIS A 336 -3.45 -16.93 -34.88
N PHE A 337 -3.94 -15.96 -34.10
CA PHE A 337 -4.45 -14.70 -34.63
C PHE A 337 -3.36 -13.81 -35.26
N ARG A 338 -2.13 -13.85 -34.74
CA ARG A 338 -0.98 -13.17 -35.35
C ARG A 338 -0.73 -13.63 -36.78
N SER A 339 -0.81 -14.95 -37.00
CA SER A 339 -0.67 -15.56 -38.33
C SER A 339 -1.90 -15.34 -39.21
N MET A 340 -3.09 -15.34 -38.59
CA MET A 340 -4.38 -15.23 -39.29
C MET A 340 -4.57 -13.85 -39.93
N PHE A 341 -4.31 -12.76 -39.21
CA PHE A 341 -4.72 -11.40 -39.62
C PHE A 341 -3.75 -10.67 -40.58
N GLN A 342 -3.57 -11.22 -41.78
CA GLN A 342 -2.70 -10.66 -42.84
C GLN A 342 -3.42 -9.74 -43.86
N ALA A 343 -4.77 -9.67 -43.88
CA ALA A 343 -5.53 -8.78 -44.77
C ALA A 343 -6.85 -8.28 -44.14
N HIS A 344 -7.47 -7.27 -44.75
CA HIS A 344 -8.69 -6.60 -44.26
C HIS A 344 -9.90 -7.52 -44.26
N TRP A 345 -10.44 -7.79 -43.07
CA TRP A 345 -11.62 -8.65 -42.87
C TRP A 345 -12.74 -7.93 -42.12
N GLY A 346 -13.97 -8.27 -42.51
CA GLY A 346 -15.20 -7.93 -41.80
C GLY A 346 -15.50 -8.92 -40.68
N THR A 347 -16.77 -9.27 -40.48
CA THR A 347 -17.23 -10.23 -39.47
C THR A 347 -16.69 -11.64 -39.71
N ILE A 348 -16.22 -12.31 -38.66
CA ILE A 348 -15.74 -13.70 -38.72
C ILE A 348 -16.77 -14.62 -38.06
N ASP A 349 -17.32 -15.57 -38.83
CA ASP A 349 -18.27 -16.56 -38.32
C ASP A 349 -17.55 -17.77 -37.72
N ILE A 350 -17.92 -18.13 -36.49
CA ILE A 350 -17.42 -19.32 -35.78
C ILE A 350 -18.58 -20.29 -35.58
N THR A 351 -18.42 -21.49 -36.13
CA THR A 351 -19.45 -22.55 -36.08
C THR A 351 -19.03 -23.78 -35.28
N GLN A 352 -17.76 -23.84 -34.86
CA GLN A 352 -17.18 -25.04 -34.24
C GLN A 352 -17.28 -25.05 -32.71
N PHE A 353 -17.52 -23.89 -32.10
CA PHE A 353 -17.54 -23.71 -30.66
C PHE A 353 -18.79 -22.94 -30.25
N SER A 354 -19.31 -23.25 -29.06
CA SER A 354 -20.45 -22.53 -28.51
C SER A 354 -20.06 -21.11 -28.11
N TYR A 355 -21.05 -20.21 -28.11
CA TYR A 355 -20.85 -18.82 -27.69
C TYR A 355 -20.16 -18.67 -26.32
N PRO A 356 -20.56 -19.37 -25.23
CA PRO A 356 -19.91 -19.22 -23.92
C PRO A 356 -18.42 -19.58 -23.96
N VAL A 357 -18.07 -20.67 -24.66
CA VAL A 357 -16.69 -21.16 -24.79
C VAL A 357 -15.83 -20.15 -25.57
N TYR A 358 -16.29 -19.73 -26.74
CA TYR A 358 -15.50 -18.84 -27.59
C TYR A 358 -15.39 -17.43 -26.98
N ARG A 359 -16.44 -16.94 -26.31
CA ARG A 359 -16.40 -15.67 -25.58
C ARG A 359 -15.42 -15.72 -24.42
N ALA A 360 -15.39 -16.80 -23.65
CA ALA A 360 -14.44 -16.96 -22.55
C ALA A 360 -12.99 -17.00 -23.06
N PHE A 361 -12.73 -17.64 -24.20
CA PHE A 361 -11.43 -17.59 -24.84
C PHE A 361 -11.00 -16.16 -25.19
N LEU A 362 -11.86 -15.39 -25.86
CA LEU A 362 -11.54 -14.02 -26.23
C LEU A 362 -11.36 -13.15 -24.98
N LYS A 363 -12.17 -13.33 -23.94
CA LYS A 363 -12.03 -12.63 -22.66
C LYS A 363 -10.70 -12.95 -21.98
N PHE A 364 -10.27 -14.22 -21.98
CA PHE A 364 -8.98 -14.63 -21.43
C PHE A 364 -7.80 -13.89 -22.08
N LEU A 365 -7.86 -13.62 -23.39
CA LEU A 365 -6.81 -12.86 -24.07
C LEU A 365 -6.69 -11.41 -23.54
N TYR A 366 -7.76 -10.85 -22.97
CA TYR A 366 -7.81 -9.50 -22.39
C TYR A 366 -7.48 -9.49 -20.90
N THR A 367 -7.84 -10.54 -20.16
CA THR A 367 -7.86 -10.48 -18.69
C THR A 367 -6.98 -11.52 -18.00
N ASP A 368 -6.44 -12.50 -18.73
CA ASP A 368 -5.77 -13.68 -18.15
C ASP A 368 -6.67 -14.54 -17.24
N GLU A 369 -7.97 -14.26 -17.20
CA GLU A 369 -8.96 -14.93 -16.35
C GLU A 369 -9.91 -15.80 -17.17
N VAL A 370 -10.30 -16.95 -16.60
CA VAL A 370 -11.31 -17.84 -17.17
C VAL A 370 -12.43 -18.01 -16.14
N ASP A 371 -13.63 -17.67 -16.56
CA ASP A 371 -14.85 -17.80 -15.76
C ASP A 371 -15.86 -18.64 -16.55
N LEU A 372 -15.76 -19.95 -16.39
CA LEU A 372 -16.64 -20.94 -17.01
C LEU A 372 -16.87 -22.11 -16.04
N PRO A 373 -18.05 -22.74 -16.09
CA PRO A 373 -18.30 -23.94 -15.34
C PRO A 373 -17.45 -25.12 -15.88
N PRO A 374 -17.15 -26.13 -15.05
CA PRO A 374 -16.25 -27.24 -15.43
C PRO A 374 -16.69 -28.00 -16.68
N GLU A 375 -17.99 -28.08 -16.95
CA GLU A 375 -18.56 -28.74 -18.12
C GLU A 375 -18.19 -28.02 -19.42
N ASP A 376 -18.25 -26.68 -19.43
CA ASP A 376 -17.90 -25.84 -20.58
C ASP A 376 -16.39 -25.66 -20.74
N ALA A 377 -15.62 -25.83 -19.65
CA ALA A 377 -14.16 -25.76 -19.68
C ALA A 377 -13.53 -26.84 -20.58
N ILE A 378 -14.24 -27.94 -20.87
CA ILE A 378 -13.80 -28.96 -21.84
C ILE A 378 -13.75 -28.37 -23.26
N GLY A 379 -14.78 -27.60 -23.65
CA GLY A 379 -14.80 -26.93 -24.95
C GLY A 379 -13.67 -25.89 -25.07
N LEU A 380 -13.40 -25.18 -23.96
CA LEU A 380 -12.30 -24.23 -23.91
C LEU A 380 -10.92 -24.91 -23.97
N LEU A 381 -10.80 -26.11 -23.41
CA LEU A 381 -9.59 -26.93 -23.51
C LEU A 381 -9.34 -27.41 -24.95
N ASP A 382 -10.39 -27.80 -25.69
CA ASP A 382 -10.29 -28.11 -27.12
C ASP A 382 -9.78 -26.92 -27.93
N LEU A 383 -10.31 -25.73 -27.63
CA LEU A 383 -9.92 -24.49 -28.28
C LEU A 383 -8.45 -24.12 -27.92
N ALA A 384 -8.06 -24.24 -26.66
CA ALA A 384 -6.69 -24.00 -26.21
C ALA A 384 -5.68 -24.93 -26.89
N ASN A 385 -6.02 -26.21 -27.08
CA ASN A 385 -5.18 -27.13 -27.85
C ASN A 385 -5.13 -26.75 -29.34
N SER A 386 -6.28 -26.37 -29.92
CA SER A 386 -6.39 -25.99 -31.34
C SER A 386 -5.56 -24.75 -31.69
N TYR A 387 -5.53 -23.76 -30.79
CA TYR A 387 -4.78 -22.51 -30.97
C TYR A 387 -3.41 -22.53 -30.27
N CYS A 388 -2.97 -23.68 -29.74
CA CYS A 388 -1.68 -23.87 -29.08
C CYS A 388 -1.45 -22.93 -27.86
N GLU A 389 -2.51 -22.58 -27.14
CA GLU A 389 -2.47 -21.69 -25.97
C GLU A 389 -2.16 -22.46 -24.67
N VAL A 390 -0.87 -22.54 -24.33
CA VAL A 390 -0.37 -23.37 -23.22
C VAL A 390 -0.86 -22.89 -21.85
N GLN A 391 -0.95 -21.57 -21.64
CA GLN A 391 -1.41 -21.02 -20.34
C GLN A 391 -2.89 -21.28 -20.11
N LEU A 392 -3.71 -21.07 -21.14
CA LEU A 392 -5.14 -21.33 -21.10
C LEU A 392 -5.43 -22.81 -20.83
N LYS A 393 -4.67 -23.70 -21.47
CA LYS A 393 -4.75 -25.15 -21.24
C LYS A 393 -4.57 -25.50 -19.76
N LYS A 394 -3.54 -24.95 -19.10
CA LYS A 394 -3.30 -25.18 -17.67
C LYS A 394 -4.45 -24.67 -16.79
N HIS A 395 -5.03 -23.51 -17.12
CA HIS A 395 -6.19 -22.98 -16.42
C HIS A 395 -7.40 -23.90 -16.55
N CYS A 396 -7.72 -24.38 -17.76
CA CYS A 396 -8.83 -25.30 -18.00
C CYS A 396 -8.65 -26.63 -17.25
N GLU A 397 -7.44 -27.21 -17.28
CA GLU A 397 -7.12 -28.43 -16.52
C GLU A 397 -7.34 -28.23 -15.00
N CYS A 398 -7.01 -27.04 -14.47
CA CYS A 398 -7.22 -26.71 -13.07
C CYS A 398 -8.72 -26.62 -12.71
N ILE A 399 -9.51 -25.91 -13.53
CA ILE A 399 -10.96 -25.75 -13.33
C ILE A 399 -11.65 -27.12 -13.36
N ILE A 400 -11.32 -27.96 -14.34
CA ILE A 400 -11.91 -29.30 -14.47
C ILE A 400 -11.56 -30.18 -13.27
N LYS A 401 -10.31 -30.15 -12.79
CA LYS A 401 -9.86 -30.98 -11.65
C LYS A 401 -10.53 -30.60 -10.33
N HIS A 402 -10.71 -29.31 -10.08
CA HIS A 402 -11.26 -28.81 -8.82
C HIS A 402 -12.79 -28.70 -8.83
N GLY A 403 -13.42 -28.72 -10.01
CA GLY A 403 -14.86 -28.60 -10.19
C GLY A 403 -15.63 -29.93 -10.33
N ILE A 404 -15.02 -31.06 -10.00
CA ILE A 404 -15.68 -32.36 -10.05
C ILE A 404 -16.70 -32.47 -8.92
N THR A 405 -17.98 -32.64 -9.27
CA THR A 405 -19.09 -32.89 -8.35
C THR A 405 -19.76 -34.23 -8.69
N VAL A 406 -20.68 -34.68 -7.82
CA VAL A 406 -21.42 -35.94 -8.04
C VAL A 406 -22.25 -35.87 -9.32
N GLU A 407 -22.75 -34.68 -9.67
CA GLU A 407 -23.64 -34.45 -10.81
C GLU A 407 -22.89 -34.44 -12.15
N ASN A 408 -21.62 -34.00 -12.18
CA ASN A 408 -20.85 -33.85 -13.43
C ASN A 408 -19.75 -34.91 -13.62
N VAL A 409 -19.48 -35.75 -12.61
CA VAL A 409 -18.36 -36.72 -12.63
C VAL A 409 -18.40 -37.66 -13.85
N ALA A 410 -19.57 -38.12 -14.28
CA ALA A 410 -19.68 -39.04 -15.41
C ALA A 410 -19.24 -38.38 -16.73
N MET A 411 -19.61 -37.11 -16.92
CA MET A 411 -19.25 -36.33 -18.10
C MET A 411 -17.76 -35.99 -18.11
N LEU A 412 -17.23 -35.51 -16.99
CA LEU A 412 -15.82 -35.16 -16.84
C LEU A 412 -14.92 -36.39 -16.96
N TYR A 413 -15.38 -37.56 -16.48
CA TYR A 413 -14.68 -38.83 -16.64
C TYR A 413 -14.61 -39.27 -18.11
N ALA A 414 -15.70 -39.15 -18.86
CA ALA A 414 -15.71 -39.42 -20.31
C ALA A 414 -14.74 -38.50 -21.07
N ALA A 415 -14.69 -37.22 -20.69
CA ALA A 415 -13.73 -36.27 -21.23
C ALA A 415 -12.28 -36.67 -20.89
N ALA A 416 -12.00 -37.05 -19.64
CA ALA A 416 -10.65 -37.49 -19.23
C ALA A 416 -10.14 -38.68 -20.06
N ILE A 417 -11.04 -39.62 -20.43
CA ILE A 417 -10.73 -40.73 -21.34
C ILE A 417 -10.41 -40.20 -22.75
N LYS A 418 -11.23 -39.28 -23.29
CA LYS A 418 -11.01 -38.65 -24.61
C LYS A 418 -9.62 -38.01 -24.72
N TYR A 419 -9.13 -37.36 -23.66
CA TYR A 419 -7.83 -36.66 -23.66
C TYR A 419 -6.64 -37.50 -23.19
N CYS A 420 -6.82 -38.81 -22.94
CA CYS A 420 -5.76 -39.68 -22.42
C CYS A 420 -5.07 -39.10 -21.17
N ALA A 421 -5.84 -38.45 -20.29
CA ALA A 421 -5.28 -37.84 -19.08
C ALA A 421 -4.66 -38.94 -18.20
N LYS A 422 -3.33 -38.94 -18.06
CA LYS A 422 -2.65 -39.86 -17.14
C LYS A 422 -2.86 -39.38 -15.70
N ARG A 423 -3.02 -40.36 -14.81
CA ARG A 423 -3.19 -40.20 -13.36
C ARG A 423 -2.26 -39.17 -12.74
#